data_AF-A0A7X2TT03-F1
#
_entry.id   AF-A0A7X2TT03-F1
#
_cell.length_a   1.000
_cell.length_b   1.000
_cell.length_c   1.000
_cell.angle_alpha   90.00
_cell.angle_beta   90.00
_cell.angle_gamma   90.00
#
_symmetry.space_group_name_H-M   'P 1'
#
loop_
_entity.id
_entity.type
_entity.pdbx_description
1 polymer ?
#
loop_
_entity_poly.entity_id
_entity_poly.type
_entity_poly.pdbx_seq_one_letter_code
_entity_poly.pdbx_strand_id
1 'polypeptide(L)'
;MCRKYPNAWRGGIFCGTLVNMRTGTFKRREFFKRGGALAALATSAAPGGGAAELKVGPGIYESIGVKPIVNCKGTFTIVSGSQSLPEVKRAMEEASRHYVHIDELMLGVSKRLAEITQAPWGIVTAGCAAALTHATAACIAGADPEKMQRLPNLTGLKSEVICPSYSRNVYDHAIRMLGVKMIDVNTPAQLEAAISEKTAMIMILAGDGDDGPLGTEAVSKIARAKNIPVLVDAAAEHLTIPNVHLKRGATMVAYSGGKCIRGPQCAGMLLGPKDLLQAAWLNSAPHHAFGRSLKVGKEEIVGMLTAVEMWAKRDHDAEWKQWEGWLGHISSSVTKVDGVTTQVVQPRGLSNRAPHMVIKWDAAKLGITGQEIEKLLLEGSPRIIVGGSSGGRRDNAASAITIMPYMMMPGDDKLAASRINSLLAKPPKMDRPARPTGQPADVDGQWEVQLDYIYGSAQHAVVFEQKGGELVGTHQGDILAGDLRGTVEGNEIRFRSSHRIEGTRLGYDFTGTVDAGIIRGTVELGEYGQAKFTAHRHKYGTPGGLVRPVKNV
;
A
#
# COMPACT_ATOMS: atom_id res chain seq x y z
N MET A 1 9.35 -61.57 -14.10
CA MET A 1 8.70 -61.96 -15.37
C MET A 1 8.33 -60.65 -16.09
N CYS A 2 9.02 -60.26 -17.17
CA CYS A 2 8.77 -60.65 -18.57
C CYS A 2 7.39 -60.23 -19.10
N ARG A 3 7.23 -59.55 -20.26
CA ARG A 3 8.22 -58.96 -21.20
C ARG A 3 7.47 -58.21 -22.33
N LYS A 4 7.96 -57.05 -22.82
CA LYS A 4 8.35 -56.78 -24.24
C LYS A 4 8.53 -55.28 -24.58
N TYR A 5 9.74 -54.95 -25.05
CA TYR A 5 10.08 -53.82 -25.95
C TYR A 5 10.13 -54.33 -27.41
N PRO A 6 10.19 -53.46 -28.46
CA PRO A 6 11.46 -52.88 -28.99
C PRO A 6 11.36 -51.35 -29.27
N ASN A 7 12.39 -50.48 -29.37
CA ASN A 7 13.84 -50.47 -29.74
C ASN A 7 14.21 -50.07 -31.19
N ALA A 8 14.78 -48.85 -31.37
CA ALA A 8 15.83 -48.41 -32.32
C ALA A 8 16.24 -46.94 -31.95
N TRP A 9 17.48 -46.50 -31.65
CA TRP A 9 18.81 -46.54 -32.34
C TRP A 9 18.81 -45.75 -33.68
N ARG A 10 19.71 -44.78 -34.01
CA ARG A 10 21.00 -44.20 -33.52
C ARG A 10 20.93 -42.64 -33.60
N GLY A 11 21.87 -41.78 -33.17
CA GLY A 11 23.18 -41.94 -32.47
C GLY A 11 24.36 -41.24 -33.20
N GLY A 12 24.97 -40.18 -32.64
CA GLY A 12 26.10 -39.40 -33.25
C GLY A 12 26.92 -38.54 -32.26
N ILE A 13 28.25 -38.53 -32.41
CA ILE A 13 29.25 -37.86 -31.55
C ILE A 13 30.07 -36.88 -32.39
N PHE A 14 30.44 -35.70 -31.88
CA PHE A 14 31.65 -34.97 -32.31
C PHE A 14 32.28 -34.16 -31.16
N CYS A 15 33.52 -33.72 -31.34
CA CYS A 15 34.52 -33.50 -30.27
C CYS A 15 35.11 -32.06 -30.25
N GLY A 16 35.65 -31.66 -29.09
CA GLY A 16 36.54 -30.50 -28.91
C GLY A 16 35.90 -29.29 -28.19
N THR A 17 36.60 -28.52 -27.35
CA THR A 17 37.96 -28.63 -26.79
C THR A 17 38.00 -27.87 -25.45
N LEU A 18 38.60 -28.45 -24.40
CA LEU A 18 38.82 -27.79 -23.10
C LEU A 18 40.24 -27.20 -23.03
N VAL A 19 40.36 -25.94 -22.58
CA VAL A 19 41.65 -25.31 -22.23
C VAL A 19 41.71 -25.11 -20.72
N ASN A 20 42.81 -25.55 -20.12
CA ASN A 20 43.14 -25.40 -18.70
C ASN A 20 43.25 -23.93 -18.28
N MET A 21 42.89 -23.62 -17.03
CA MET A 21 43.81 -22.92 -16.12
C MET A 21 43.62 -23.39 -14.67
N ARG A 22 44.75 -23.61 -13.99
CA ARG A 22 44.83 -24.02 -12.57
C ARG A 22 44.70 -22.79 -11.66
N THR A 23 44.04 -22.93 -10.52
CA THR A 23 44.27 -22.08 -9.35
C THR A 23 44.43 -22.95 -8.09
N GLY A 24 45.42 -22.59 -7.26
CA GLY A 24 45.89 -23.43 -6.16
C GLY A 24 45.12 -23.22 -4.85
N THR A 25 45.14 -24.26 -4.00
CA THR A 25 44.62 -24.22 -2.63
C THR A 25 45.49 -23.33 -1.74
N PHE A 26 44.91 -22.29 -1.12
CA PHE A 26 45.53 -21.58 0.01
C PHE A 26 44.78 -21.84 1.32
N LYS A 27 45.53 -22.25 2.35
CA LYS A 27 44.99 -22.60 3.67
C LYS A 27 44.76 -21.34 4.52
N ARG A 28 43.59 -21.24 5.14
CA ARG A 28 43.07 -20.05 5.85
C ARG A 28 43.69 -19.78 7.25
N ARG A 29 44.95 -20.15 7.48
CA ARG A 29 45.67 -19.99 8.75
C ARG A 29 47.15 -19.69 8.52
N GLU A 30 47.48 -18.40 8.38
CA GLU A 30 48.71 -17.75 8.89
C GLU A 30 48.77 -16.29 8.37
N PHE A 31 48.05 -15.36 9.01
CA PHE A 31 48.23 -13.92 8.72
C PHE A 31 47.96 -13.00 9.93
N PHE A 32 48.20 -13.49 11.15
CA PHE A 32 48.13 -12.69 12.38
C PHE A 32 49.31 -13.00 13.30
N LYS A 33 50.45 -12.35 13.05
CA LYS A 33 51.54 -12.14 14.02
C LYS A 33 52.49 -11.03 13.55
N ARG A 34 52.28 -9.82 14.09
CA ARG A 34 53.26 -8.75 14.45
C ARG A 34 52.81 -7.33 14.04
N GLY A 35 52.96 -6.39 14.97
CA GLY A 35 52.75 -4.94 14.78
C GLY A 35 51.29 -4.49 15.03
N GLY A 36 51.02 -3.46 15.84
CA GLY A 36 51.95 -2.67 16.65
C GLY A 36 51.53 -1.21 16.92
N ALA A 37 50.35 -1.00 17.53
CA ALA A 37 49.90 0.24 18.18
C ALA A 37 49.62 1.53 17.35
N LEU A 38 48.76 2.38 17.96
CA LEU A 38 48.55 3.83 17.74
C LEU A 38 47.81 4.31 16.46
N ALA A 39 46.48 4.36 16.54
CA ALA A 39 45.70 5.58 16.28
C ALA A 39 44.29 5.45 16.90
N ALA A 40 43.94 6.33 17.85
CA ALA A 40 42.60 6.34 18.45
C ALA A 40 41.63 7.19 17.61
N LEU A 41 40.81 6.54 16.80
CA LEU A 41 39.60 7.12 16.23
C LEU A 41 38.43 6.20 16.61
N ALA A 42 37.42 6.79 17.25
CA ALA A 42 36.21 6.07 17.66
C ALA A 42 35.32 5.78 16.43
N THR A 43 35.75 4.84 15.59
CA THR A 43 34.82 4.14 14.71
C THR A 43 33.91 3.28 15.59
N SER A 44 32.62 3.63 15.63
CA SER A 44 31.57 2.73 16.08
C SER A 44 31.49 1.56 15.11
N ALA A 45 32.38 0.58 15.29
CA ALA A 45 32.29 -0.71 14.64
C ALA A 45 30.91 -1.29 14.99
N ALA A 46 30.02 -1.29 14.00
CA ALA A 46 28.78 -2.04 14.10
C ALA A 46 29.17 -3.48 14.48
N PRO A 47 28.61 -4.06 15.56
CA PRO A 47 28.95 -5.41 15.93
C PRO A 47 28.65 -6.31 14.74
N GLY A 48 29.67 -7.04 14.27
CA GLY A 48 29.51 -8.13 13.30
C GLY A 48 28.80 -9.33 13.93
N GLY A 49 27.64 -9.09 14.54
CA GLY A 49 26.75 -10.13 14.99
C GLY A 49 26.06 -10.73 13.76
N GLY A 50 26.14 -12.05 13.62
CA GLY A 50 25.25 -12.76 12.70
C GLY A 50 23.80 -12.44 13.06
N ALA A 51 22.90 -12.49 12.06
CA ALA A 51 21.48 -12.26 12.28
C ALA A 51 20.99 -13.11 13.47
N ALA A 52 20.42 -12.45 14.48
CA ALA A 52 20.01 -13.11 15.70
C ALA A 52 18.89 -14.12 15.41
N GLU A 53 18.94 -15.26 16.09
CA GLU A 53 17.94 -16.33 15.93
C GLU A 53 16.56 -15.86 16.40
N LEU A 54 15.53 -16.21 15.62
CA LEU A 54 14.14 -15.90 15.92
C LEU A 54 13.72 -16.57 17.24
N LYS A 55 13.34 -15.78 18.24
CA LYS A 55 12.84 -16.29 19.52
C LYS A 55 11.32 -16.31 19.53
N VAL A 56 10.73 -17.50 19.55
CA VAL A 56 9.28 -17.69 19.66
C VAL A 56 8.84 -17.37 21.10
N GLY A 57 8.19 -16.22 21.29
CA GLY A 57 7.70 -15.78 22.60
C GLY A 57 7.57 -14.25 22.70
N PRO A 58 7.45 -13.70 23.92
CA PRO A 58 7.58 -12.25 24.14
C PRO A 58 8.91 -11.73 23.59
N GLY A 59 8.88 -10.61 22.86
CA GLY A 59 10.07 -10.07 22.20
C GLY A 59 10.41 -10.69 20.83
N ILE A 60 9.46 -11.39 20.18
CA ILE A 60 9.68 -12.04 18.88
C ILE A 60 10.23 -11.09 17.80
N TYR A 61 9.71 -9.87 17.71
CA TYR A 61 10.18 -8.87 16.75
C TYR A 61 11.57 -8.34 17.13
N GLU A 62 11.78 -8.05 18.42
CA GLU A 62 13.03 -7.55 18.96
C GLU A 62 14.17 -8.57 18.81
N SER A 63 13.84 -9.87 18.84
CA SER A 63 14.81 -10.96 18.60
C SER A 63 15.44 -10.90 17.20
N ILE A 64 14.76 -10.30 16.22
CA ILE A 64 15.25 -10.06 14.86
C ILE A 64 15.49 -8.56 14.57
N GLY A 65 15.64 -7.74 15.62
CA GLY A 65 15.98 -6.31 15.51
C GLY A 65 14.81 -5.37 15.17
N VAL A 66 13.58 -5.87 15.09
CA VAL A 66 12.38 -5.07 14.78
C VAL A 66 11.77 -4.54 16.08
N LYS A 67 11.56 -3.22 16.18
CA LYS A 67 10.90 -2.58 17.33
C LYS A 67 9.38 -2.48 17.11
N PRO A 68 8.54 -3.04 18.00
CA PRO A 68 7.09 -2.83 17.98
C PRO A 68 6.67 -1.35 18.02
N ILE A 69 5.43 -1.07 17.63
CA ILE A 69 4.88 0.28 17.48
C ILE A 69 3.47 0.32 18.09
N VAL A 70 3.15 1.38 18.84
CA VAL A 70 1.79 1.74 19.25
C VAL A 70 1.05 2.34 18.06
N ASN A 71 -0.03 1.70 17.61
CA ASN A 71 -0.75 2.08 16.39
C ASN A 71 -1.90 3.07 16.67
N CYS A 72 -1.57 4.36 16.66
CA CYS A 72 -2.55 5.45 16.64
C CYS A 72 -2.88 5.92 15.20
N LYS A 73 -2.57 5.11 14.17
CA LYS A 73 -2.78 5.45 12.75
C LYS A 73 -4.00 4.76 12.13
N GLY A 74 -4.32 3.54 12.57
CA GLY A 74 -5.39 2.71 12.00
C GLY A 74 -4.84 1.58 11.11
N THR A 75 -5.69 1.06 10.22
CA THR A 75 -5.47 -0.23 9.54
C THR A 75 -4.57 -0.17 8.30
N PHE A 76 -3.46 0.56 8.38
CA PHE A 76 -2.52 0.70 7.27
C PHE A 76 -1.58 -0.52 7.17
N THR A 77 -1.38 -1.05 5.96
CA THR A 77 -0.59 -2.27 5.72
C THR A 77 0.87 -2.15 6.20
N ILE A 78 1.48 -0.98 6.04
CA ILE A 78 2.86 -0.70 6.48
C ILE A 78 3.06 -0.81 8.01
N VAL A 79 1.96 -0.79 8.78
CA VAL A 79 1.94 -1.03 10.24
C VAL A 79 1.07 -2.23 10.61
N SER A 80 1.11 -3.26 9.75
CA SER A 80 0.46 -4.57 9.90
C SER A 80 -1.06 -4.58 10.09
N GLY A 81 -1.75 -3.47 9.80
CA GLY A 81 -3.21 -3.37 9.83
C GLY A 81 -3.80 -3.55 11.23
N SER A 82 -4.47 -4.67 11.47
CA SER A 82 -5.17 -4.96 12.73
C SER A 82 -4.55 -6.13 13.50
N GLN A 83 -4.52 -6.02 14.84
CA GLN A 83 -4.29 -7.20 15.66
C GLN A 83 -5.53 -8.08 15.68
N SER A 84 -5.37 -9.31 15.18
CA SER A 84 -6.43 -10.32 15.17
C SER A 84 -6.90 -10.68 16.60
N LEU A 85 -8.18 -11.03 16.69
CA LEU A 85 -8.84 -11.37 17.95
C LEU A 85 -8.19 -12.62 18.62
N PRO A 86 -8.25 -12.76 19.96
CA PRO A 86 -7.78 -13.97 20.65
C PRO A 86 -8.44 -15.26 20.14
N GLU A 87 -9.72 -15.20 19.75
CA GLU A 87 -10.49 -16.29 19.15
C GLU A 87 -9.91 -16.69 17.80
N VAL A 88 -9.62 -15.69 16.95
CA VAL A 88 -9.03 -15.89 15.62
C VAL A 88 -7.65 -16.54 15.74
N LYS A 89 -6.82 -16.05 16.66
CA LYS A 89 -5.48 -16.63 16.94
C LYS A 89 -5.57 -18.10 17.37
N ARG A 90 -6.49 -18.43 18.28
CA ARG A 90 -6.73 -19.83 18.72
C ARG A 90 -7.27 -20.70 17.59
N ALA A 91 -8.16 -20.19 16.75
CA ALA A 91 -8.73 -20.94 15.63
C ALA A 91 -7.70 -21.20 14.53
N MET A 92 -6.81 -20.24 14.24
CA MET A 92 -5.67 -20.43 13.33
C MET A 92 -4.68 -21.48 13.85
N GLU A 93 -4.33 -21.39 15.15
CA GLU A 93 -3.45 -22.34 15.83
C GLU A 93 -4.01 -23.77 15.76
N GLU A 94 -5.31 -23.96 16.03
CA GLU A 94 -5.94 -25.28 15.94
C GLU A 94 -6.03 -25.77 14.48
N ALA A 95 -6.43 -24.91 13.54
CA ALA A 95 -6.49 -25.27 12.11
C ALA A 95 -5.13 -25.72 11.55
N SER A 96 -4.02 -25.18 12.07
CA SER A 96 -2.67 -25.58 11.67
C SER A 96 -2.38 -27.07 11.91
N ARG A 97 -3.05 -27.69 12.89
CA ARG A 97 -2.77 -29.05 13.39
C ARG A 97 -3.41 -30.18 12.57
N HIS A 98 -4.34 -29.88 11.67
CA HIS A 98 -5.12 -30.89 10.92
C HIS A 98 -4.97 -30.76 9.40
N TYR A 99 -4.97 -31.87 8.67
CA TYR A 99 -5.09 -31.87 7.21
C TYR A 99 -6.56 -31.97 6.79
N VAL A 100 -6.97 -31.20 5.78
CA VAL A 100 -8.34 -31.18 5.23
C VAL A 100 -8.29 -30.98 3.71
N HIS A 101 -9.32 -31.42 3.00
CA HIS A 101 -9.50 -31.05 1.59
C HIS A 101 -9.97 -29.59 1.49
N ILE A 102 -9.27 -28.74 0.73
CA ILE A 102 -9.51 -27.29 0.77
C ILE A 102 -10.89 -26.92 0.19
N ASP A 103 -11.40 -27.68 -0.80
CA ASP A 103 -12.76 -27.46 -1.32
C ASP A 103 -13.86 -27.88 -0.35
N GLU A 104 -13.62 -28.90 0.50
CA GLU A 104 -14.56 -29.29 1.55
C GLU A 104 -14.58 -28.23 2.67
N LEU A 105 -13.39 -27.75 3.05
CA LEU A 105 -13.22 -26.62 3.97
C LEU A 105 -13.95 -25.38 3.44
N MET A 106 -13.71 -24.98 2.18
CA MET A 106 -14.35 -23.80 1.60
C MET A 106 -15.86 -24.01 1.48
N LEU A 107 -16.36 -25.19 1.12
CA LEU A 107 -17.79 -25.49 1.09
C LEU A 107 -18.44 -25.36 2.48
N GLY A 108 -17.79 -25.84 3.53
CA GLY A 108 -18.25 -25.69 4.91
C GLY A 108 -18.27 -24.23 5.36
N VAL A 109 -17.15 -23.53 5.14
CA VAL A 109 -16.99 -22.10 5.44
C VAL A 109 -18.03 -21.26 4.69
N SER A 110 -18.28 -21.55 3.42
CA SER A 110 -19.20 -20.78 2.58
C SER A 110 -20.66 -20.87 3.06
N LYS A 111 -21.10 -22.07 3.47
CA LYS A 111 -22.43 -22.25 4.09
C LYS A 111 -22.53 -21.41 5.36
N ARG A 112 -21.51 -21.47 6.22
CA ARG A 112 -21.50 -20.75 7.49
C ARG A 112 -21.42 -19.23 7.31
N LEU A 113 -20.67 -18.74 6.32
CA LEU A 113 -20.66 -17.32 5.95
C LEU A 113 -22.03 -16.85 5.45
N ALA A 114 -22.73 -17.65 4.65
CA ALA A 114 -24.09 -17.33 4.19
C ALA A 114 -25.07 -17.20 5.38
N GLU A 115 -25.03 -18.14 6.33
CA GLU A 115 -25.83 -18.11 7.56
C GLU A 115 -25.58 -16.83 8.40
N ILE A 116 -24.30 -16.49 8.64
CA ILE A 116 -23.95 -15.35 9.51
C ILE A 116 -24.25 -14.01 8.83
N THR A 117 -23.83 -13.85 7.57
CA THR A 117 -23.90 -12.57 6.85
C THR A 117 -25.26 -12.30 6.20
N GLN A 118 -26.12 -13.33 6.13
CA GLN A 118 -27.39 -13.32 5.39
C GLN A 118 -27.22 -13.04 3.89
N ALA A 119 -26.01 -13.21 3.35
CA ALA A 119 -25.73 -13.21 1.91
C ALA A 119 -26.07 -14.58 1.28
N PRO A 120 -26.37 -14.67 -0.02
CA PRO A 120 -26.68 -15.95 -0.68
C PRO A 120 -25.54 -16.98 -0.60
N TRP A 121 -24.29 -16.50 -0.60
CA TRP A 121 -23.07 -17.28 -0.46
C TRP A 121 -21.89 -16.37 -0.07
N GLY A 122 -20.79 -16.96 0.38
CA GLY A 122 -19.54 -16.24 0.63
C GLY A 122 -18.32 -17.14 0.47
N ILE A 123 -17.17 -16.60 0.08
CA ILE A 123 -15.87 -17.32 0.05
C ILE A 123 -14.78 -16.49 0.75
N VAL A 124 -13.77 -17.16 1.29
CA VAL A 124 -12.56 -16.51 1.88
C VAL A 124 -11.42 -16.49 0.86
N THR A 125 -10.67 -15.39 0.84
CA THR A 125 -9.63 -15.08 -0.17
C THR A 125 -8.35 -14.55 0.48
N ALA A 126 -7.25 -14.49 -0.29
CA ALA A 126 -5.97 -13.90 0.15
C ALA A 126 -6.03 -12.36 0.13
N GLY A 127 -6.80 -11.79 1.04
CA GLY A 127 -7.06 -10.35 1.12
C GLY A 127 -8.21 -9.92 0.21
N CYS A 128 -8.66 -8.67 0.38
CA CYS A 128 -9.72 -8.10 -0.46
C CYS A 128 -9.29 -8.00 -1.93
N ALA A 129 -8.01 -7.69 -2.20
CA ALA A 129 -7.46 -7.68 -3.55
C ALA A 129 -7.69 -9.01 -4.29
N ALA A 130 -7.41 -10.15 -3.64
CA ALA A 130 -7.70 -11.46 -4.23
C ALA A 130 -9.20 -11.69 -4.47
N ALA A 131 -10.09 -11.19 -3.60
CA ALA A 131 -11.54 -11.21 -3.85
C ALA A 131 -11.90 -10.42 -5.11
N LEU A 132 -11.33 -9.22 -5.32
CA LEU A 132 -11.53 -8.45 -6.55
C LEU A 132 -11.03 -9.21 -7.79
N THR A 133 -9.85 -9.83 -7.73
CA THR A 133 -9.32 -10.64 -8.83
C THR A 133 -10.20 -11.86 -9.12
N HIS A 134 -10.58 -12.65 -8.11
CA HIS A 134 -11.40 -13.85 -8.32
C HIS A 134 -12.80 -13.51 -8.84
N ALA A 135 -13.42 -12.44 -8.34
CA ALA A 135 -14.68 -11.89 -8.87
C ALA A 135 -14.55 -11.51 -10.35
N THR A 136 -13.50 -10.77 -10.71
CA THR A 136 -13.23 -10.35 -12.09
C THR A 136 -12.99 -11.55 -13.00
N ALA A 137 -12.18 -12.52 -12.57
CA ALA A 137 -11.89 -13.74 -13.32
C ALA A 137 -13.17 -14.56 -13.59
N ALA A 138 -14.05 -14.68 -12.60
CA ALA A 138 -15.36 -15.32 -12.76
C ALA A 138 -16.26 -14.57 -13.76
N CYS A 139 -16.25 -13.24 -13.76
CA CYS A 139 -17.01 -12.42 -14.72
C CYS A 139 -16.48 -12.52 -16.17
N ILE A 140 -15.21 -12.87 -16.37
CA ILE A 140 -14.57 -13.04 -17.68
C ILE A 140 -14.69 -14.48 -18.20
N ALA A 141 -14.26 -15.44 -17.38
CA ALA A 141 -14.07 -16.85 -17.77
C ALA A 141 -15.15 -17.78 -17.21
N GLY A 142 -15.90 -17.37 -16.19
CA GLY A 142 -16.83 -18.25 -15.48
C GLY A 142 -16.09 -19.45 -14.87
N ALA A 143 -16.70 -20.63 -15.00
CA ALA A 143 -16.14 -21.92 -14.59
C ALA A 143 -15.60 -22.74 -15.79
N ASP A 144 -15.30 -22.09 -16.91
CA ASP A 144 -14.82 -22.72 -18.15
C ASP A 144 -13.28 -22.86 -18.12
N PRO A 145 -12.73 -24.09 -18.00
CA PRO A 145 -11.28 -24.27 -17.83
C PRO A 145 -10.46 -23.73 -19.00
N GLU A 146 -10.96 -23.80 -20.23
CA GLU A 146 -10.23 -23.28 -21.41
C GLU A 146 -10.12 -21.76 -21.35
N LYS A 147 -11.17 -21.06 -20.92
CA LYS A 147 -11.12 -19.60 -20.70
C LYS A 147 -10.23 -19.25 -19.51
N MET A 148 -10.31 -20.02 -18.42
CA MET A 148 -9.53 -19.81 -17.20
C MET A 148 -8.01 -19.94 -17.44
N GLN A 149 -7.56 -20.91 -18.25
CA GLN A 149 -6.14 -21.08 -18.61
C GLN A 149 -5.60 -19.94 -19.48
N ARG A 150 -6.47 -19.15 -20.14
CA ARG A 150 -6.05 -18.08 -21.05
C ARG A 150 -5.79 -16.76 -20.34
N LEU A 151 -6.31 -16.55 -19.13
CA LEU A 151 -6.10 -15.32 -18.35
C LEU A 151 -4.59 -15.09 -18.11
N PRO A 152 -4.03 -13.89 -18.37
CA PRO A 152 -4.70 -12.61 -18.64
C PRO A 152 -4.86 -12.25 -20.15
N ASN A 153 -4.71 -13.19 -21.09
CA ASN A 153 -4.96 -12.94 -22.51
C ASN A 153 -6.47 -12.99 -22.82
N LEU A 154 -7.07 -11.81 -22.96
CA LEU A 154 -8.51 -11.63 -23.14
C LEU A 154 -8.99 -11.64 -24.60
N THR A 155 -8.18 -12.11 -25.55
CA THR A 155 -8.55 -12.15 -26.98
C THR A 155 -9.85 -12.94 -27.20
N GLY A 156 -10.93 -12.29 -27.65
CA GLY A 156 -12.23 -12.94 -27.83
C GLY A 156 -12.94 -13.34 -26.52
N LEU A 157 -12.48 -12.81 -25.37
CA LEU A 157 -13.19 -12.84 -24.10
C LEU A 157 -13.70 -11.42 -23.78
N LYS A 158 -14.49 -11.30 -22.70
CA LYS A 158 -14.84 -9.99 -22.14
C LYS A 158 -13.57 -9.31 -21.63
N SER A 159 -13.39 -8.03 -21.97
CA SER A 159 -12.12 -7.31 -21.83
C SER A 159 -12.22 -5.96 -21.12
N GLU A 160 -13.42 -5.54 -20.71
CA GLU A 160 -13.67 -4.20 -20.17
C GLU A 160 -14.33 -4.27 -18.79
N VAL A 161 -13.83 -3.45 -17.84
CA VAL A 161 -14.47 -3.20 -16.55
C VAL A 161 -14.80 -1.71 -16.46
N ILE A 162 -16.08 -1.39 -16.31
CA ILE A 162 -16.53 -0.01 -16.18
C ILE A 162 -16.38 0.42 -14.72
N CYS A 163 -15.96 1.66 -14.47
CA CYS A 163 -15.75 2.18 -13.12
C CYS A 163 -16.12 3.67 -13.07
N PRO A 164 -16.93 4.12 -12.11
CA PRO A 164 -17.08 5.55 -11.84
C PRO A 164 -15.72 6.17 -11.51
N SER A 165 -15.38 7.34 -12.07
CA SER A 165 -14.04 7.94 -11.88
C SER A 165 -13.65 8.15 -10.42
N TYR A 166 -14.63 8.38 -9.52
CA TYR A 166 -14.41 8.52 -8.07
C TYR A 166 -13.98 7.21 -7.39
N SER A 167 -14.27 6.06 -8.02
CA SER A 167 -13.93 4.73 -7.51
C SER A 167 -12.55 4.24 -7.92
N ARG A 168 -11.85 4.96 -8.82
CA ARG A 168 -10.47 4.62 -9.23
C ARG A 168 -9.50 4.86 -8.08
N ASN A 169 -8.73 3.84 -7.72
CA ASN A 169 -7.70 3.89 -6.67
C ASN A 169 -6.53 2.92 -6.99
N VAL A 170 -5.50 2.85 -6.14
CA VAL A 170 -4.36 1.91 -6.29
C VAL A 170 -4.76 0.42 -6.36
N TYR A 171 -5.86 0.02 -5.73
CA TYR A 171 -6.29 -1.37 -5.62
C TYR A 171 -7.01 -1.88 -6.89
N ASP A 172 -7.35 -0.99 -7.83
CA ASP A 172 -7.83 -1.37 -9.17
C ASP A 172 -6.80 -2.24 -9.95
N HIS A 173 -5.54 -2.27 -9.51
CA HIS A 173 -4.51 -3.17 -10.01
C HIS A 173 -4.94 -4.65 -9.90
N ALA A 174 -5.63 -5.02 -8.82
CA ALA A 174 -6.11 -6.38 -8.59
C ALA A 174 -7.13 -6.85 -9.66
N ILE A 175 -7.74 -5.91 -10.38
CA ILE A 175 -8.65 -6.13 -11.50
C ILE A 175 -7.86 -6.06 -12.81
N ARG A 176 -7.10 -4.98 -13.03
CA ARG A 176 -6.28 -4.76 -14.24
C ARG A 176 -5.27 -5.86 -14.52
N MET A 177 -4.75 -6.55 -13.50
CA MET A 177 -3.80 -7.65 -13.67
C MET A 177 -4.34 -8.85 -14.47
N LEU A 178 -5.66 -8.94 -14.66
CA LEU A 178 -6.31 -9.92 -15.56
C LEU A 178 -6.32 -9.49 -17.04
N GLY A 179 -5.71 -8.36 -17.39
CA GLY A 179 -5.62 -7.86 -18.77
C GLY A 179 -6.82 -7.01 -19.21
N VAL A 180 -7.74 -6.67 -18.30
CA VAL A 180 -8.90 -5.83 -18.62
C VAL A 180 -8.53 -4.35 -18.78
N LYS A 181 -9.23 -3.67 -19.67
CA LYS A 181 -9.23 -2.22 -19.78
C LYS A 181 -10.25 -1.63 -18.80
N MET A 182 -9.83 -0.64 -18.01
CA MET A 182 -10.74 0.16 -17.19
C MET A 182 -11.44 1.21 -18.07
N ILE A 183 -12.75 1.34 -17.94
CA ILE A 183 -13.57 2.33 -18.66
C ILE A 183 -14.16 3.32 -17.64
N ASP A 184 -13.58 4.52 -17.59
CA ASP A 184 -13.97 5.56 -16.62
C ASP A 184 -15.26 6.27 -17.05
N VAL A 185 -16.21 6.43 -16.12
CA VAL A 185 -17.48 7.13 -16.34
C VAL A 185 -17.78 8.17 -15.26
N ASN A 186 -18.41 9.28 -15.65
CA ASN A 186 -18.68 10.43 -14.77
C ASN A 186 -20.17 10.80 -14.69
N THR A 187 -21.03 10.23 -15.56
CA THR A 187 -22.48 10.41 -15.52
C THR A 187 -23.23 9.10 -15.79
N PRO A 188 -24.50 8.96 -15.39
CA PRO A 188 -25.32 7.79 -15.72
C PRO A 188 -25.43 7.52 -17.23
N ALA A 189 -25.53 8.58 -18.05
CA ALA A 189 -25.55 8.45 -19.50
C ALA A 189 -24.22 7.90 -20.08
N GLN A 190 -23.08 8.27 -19.49
CA GLN A 190 -21.78 7.67 -19.85
C GLN A 190 -21.70 6.19 -19.43
N LEU A 191 -22.25 5.83 -18.26
CA LEU A 191 -22.34 4.43 -17.82
C LEU A 191 -23.20 3.59 -18.78
N GLU A 192 -24.39 4.06 -19.15
CA GLU A 192 -25.27 3.37 -20.10
C GLU A 192 -24.62 3.20 -21.47
N ALA A 193 -23.93 4.22 -21.98
CA ALA A 193 -23.23 4.18 -23.26
C ALA A 193 -21.95 3.34 -23.25
N ALA A 194 -21.34 3.10 -22.08
CA ALA A 194 -20.12 2.30 -21.94
C ALA A 194 -20.37 0.79 -21.90
N ILE A 195 -21.61 0.34 -21.68
CA ILE A 195 -21.95 -1.10 -21.61
C ILE A 195 -21.98 -1.71 -23.02
N SER A 196 -21.13 -2.71 -23.24
CA SER A 196 -20.96 -3.44 -24.51
C SER A 196 -20.89 -4.96 -24.28
N GLU A 197 -20.79 -5.75 -25.35
CA GLU A 197 -20.52 -7.19 -25.26
C GLU A 197 -19.17 -7.51 -24.59
N LYS A 198 -18.24 -6.55 -24.55
CA LYS A 198 -16.92 -6.68 -23.90
C LYS A 198 -16.96 -6.43 -22.39
N THR A 199 -18.05 -5.89 -21.86
CA THR A 199 -18.18 -5.56 -20.43
C THR A 199 -18.26 -6.82 -19.57
N ALA A 200 -17.21 -7.08 -18.79
CA ALA A 200 -17.13 -8.15 -17.79
C ALA A 200 -18.02 -7.83 -16.58
N MET A 201 -17.84 -6.65 -15.99
CA MET A 201 -18.56 -6.18 -14.81
C MET A 201 -18.40 -4.65 -14.66
N ILE A 202 -19.11 -4.07 -13.69
CA ILE A 202 -18.88 -2.71 -13.20
C ILE A 202 -18.27 -2.79 -11.79
N MET A 203 -17.22 -2.02 -11.52
CA MET A 203 -16.63 -1.87 -10.19
C MET A 203 -17.13 -0.57 -9.54
N ILE A 204 -17.38 -0.61 -8.23
CA ILE A 204 -17.58 0.57 -7.38
C ILE A 204 -16.68 0.42 -6.14
N LEU A 205 -16.08 1.52 -5.70
CA LEU A 205 -15.44 1.63 -4.39
C LEU A 205 -16.48 2.19 -3.40
N ALA A 206 -16.74 1.46 -2.31
CA ALA A 206 -17.62 1.95 -1.27
C ALA A 206 -17.00 3.13 -0.51
N GLY A 207 -17.83 4.10 -0.10
CA GLY A 207 -17.42 5.29 0.62
C GLY A 207 -17.92 6.59 -0.02
N ASP A 208 -17.06 7.62 -0.06
CA ASP A 208 -17.44 8.94 -0.60
C ASP A 208 -17.83 8.84 -2.10
N GLY A 209 -19.07 9.21 -2.42
CA GLY A 209 -19.65 9.16 -3.77
C GLY A 209 -20.61 7.99 -4.03
N ASP A 210 -20.59 6.96 -3.18
CA ASP A 210 -21.35 5.71 -3.36
C ASP A 210 -22.87 5.81 -3.07
N ASP A 211 -23.32 6.95 -2.55
CA ASP A 211 -24.75 7.32 -2.47
C ASP A 211 -25.18 8.33 -3.57
N GLY A 212 -24.28 8.63 -4.52
CA GLY A 212 -24.50 9.60 -5.59
C GLY A 212 -25.17 9.03 -6.86
N PRO A 213 -25.24 9.82 -7.96
CA PRO A 213 -25.81 9.39 -9.24
C PRO A 213 -25.10 8.19 -9.90
N LEU A 214 -23.85 7.93 -9.51
CA LEU A 214 -23.06 6.74 -9.88
C LEU A 214 -22.73 5.87 -8.66
N GLY A 215 -23.56 5.93 -7.61
CA GLY A 215 -23.49 5.08 -6.43
C GLY A 215 -24.08 3.68 -6.64
N THR A 216 -23.85 2.77 -5.71
CA THR A 216 -24.22 1.35 -5.82
C THR A 216 -25.65 1.13 -6.30
N GLU A 217 -26.64 1.84 -5.74
CA GLU A 217 -28.05 1.62 -6.07
C GLU A 217 -28.40 2.05 -7.51
N ALA A 218 -27.96 3.25 -7.91
CA ALA A 218 -28.18 3.77 -9.26
C ALA A 218 -27.48 2.91 -10.33
N VAL A 219 -26.22 2.55 -10.09
CA VAL A 219 -25.44 1.70 -11.00
C VAL A 219 -26.04 0.29 -11.09
N SER A 220 -26.41 -0.32 -9.96
CA SER A 220 -27.00 -1.67 -9.93
C SER A 220 -28.35 -1.75 -10.64
N LYS A 221 -29.14 -0.66 -10.63
CA LYS A 221 -30.39 -0.57 -11.39
C LYS A 221 -30.13 -0.60 -12.91
N ILE A 222 -29.16 0.17 -13.40
CA ILE A 222 -28.76 0.20 -14.82
C ILE A 222 -28.15 -1.14 -15.24
N ALA A 223 -27.20 -1.65 -14.45
CA ALA A 223 -26.47 -2.89 -14.74
C ALA A 223 -27.38 -4.11 -14.83
N ARG A 224 -28.39 -4.19 -13.95
CA ARG A 224 -29.39 -5.28 -13.92
C ARG A 224 -30.22 -5.34 -15.21
N ALA A 225 -30.59 -4.20 -15.78
CA ALA A 225 -31.31 -4.15 -17.06
C ALA A 225 -30.47 -4.62 -18.26
N LYS A 226 -29.16 -4.78 -18.10
CA LYS A 226 -28.20 -5.28 -19.10
C LYS A 226 -27.54 -6.62 -18.71
N ASN A 227 -27.97 -7.22 -17.58
CA ASN A 227 -27.38 -8.43 -17.00
C ASN A 227 -25.85 -8.34 -16.77
N ILE A 228 -25.36 -7.17 -16.35
CA ILE A 228 -23.95 -6.93 -16.02
C ILE A 228 -23.75 -7.04 -14.48
N PRO A 229 -22.79 -7.85 -14.00
CA PRO A 229 -22.46 -7.90 -12.57
C PRO A 229 -21.91 -6.56 -12.05
N VAL A 230 -22.29 -6.19 -10.83
CA VAL A 230 -21.69 -5.07 -10.07
C VAL A 230 -20.91 -5.61 -8.89
N LEU A 231 -19.63 -5.25 -8.81
CA LEU A 231 -18.73 -5.57 -7.70
C LEU A 231 -18.46 -4.31 -6.87
N VAL A 232 -18.77 -4.36 -5.58
CA VAL A 232 -18.43 -3.31 -4.62
C VAL A 232 -17.18 -3.71 -3.83
N ASP A 233 -16.12 -2.91 -3.93
CA ASP A 233 -14.99 -2.97 -3.02
C ASP A 233 -15.33 -2.24 -1.72
N ALA A 234 -15.69 -3.01 -0.69
CA ALA A 234 -15.96 -2.54 0.65
C ALA A 234 -14.76 -2.83 1.60
N ALA A 235 -13.53 -2.93 1.06
CA ALA A 235 -12.35 -3.33 1.82
C ALA A 235 -12.08 -2.52 3.09
N ALA A 236 -12.54 -1.27 3.18
CA ALA A 236 -12.34 -0.37 4.33
C ALA A 236 -13.60 -0.21 5.21
N GLU A 237 -14.72 -0.82 4.85
CA GLU A 237 -16.01 -0.56 5.50
C GLU A 237 -16.34 -1.59 6.59
N HIS A 238 -17.17 -1.18 7.55
CA HIS A 238 -17.78 -2.11 8.50
C HIS A 238 -18.68 -3.13 7.78
N LEU A 239 -18.59 -4.40 8.17
CA LEU A 239 -19.49 -5.45 7.68
C LEU A 239 -20.90 -5.22 8.24
N THR A 240 -21.88 -5.09 7.37
CA THR A 240 -23.30 -4.99 7.73
C THR A 240 -23.99 -6.35 7.58
N ILE A 241 -24.94 -6.65 8.48
CA ILE A 241 -25.71 -7.89 8.51
C ILE A 241 -27.20 -7.53 8.72
N PRO A 242 -28.10 -7.80 7.76
CA PRO A 242 -27.82 -8.19 6.37
C PRO A 242 -27.01 -7.11 5.62
N ASN A 243 -26.32 -7.53 4.56
CA ASN A 243 -25.37 -6.67 3.85
C ASN A 243 -26.02 -5.52 3.07
N VAL A 244 -25.61 -4.27 3.35
CA VAL A 244 -26.20 -3.05 2.76
C VAL A 244 -25.92 -2.91 1.27
N HIS A 245 -24.75 -3.33 0.78
CA HIS A 245 -24.39 -3.18 -0.64
C HIS A 245 -25.17 -4.20 -1.50
N LEU A 246 -25.32 -5.44 -1.02
CA LEU A 246 -26.23 -6.42 -1.65
C LEU A 246 -27.69 -5.93 -1.60
N LYS A 247 -28.14 -5.30 -0.50
CA LYS A 247 -29.48 -4.69 -0.41
C LYS A 247 -29.69 -3.56 -1.41
N ARG A 248 -28.69 -2.71 -1.65
CA ARG A 248 -28.67 -1.69 -2.71
C ARG A 248 -28.52 -2.29 -4.12
N GLY A 249 -28.43 -3.62 -4.24
CA GLY A 249 -28.54 -4.33 -5.52
C GLY A 249 -27.22 -4.76 -6.15
N ALA A 250 -26.08 -4.58 -5.48
CA ALA A 250 -24.79 -5.09 -5.94
C ALA A 250 -24.83 -6.61 -6.15
N THR A 251 -24.08 -7.11 -7.14
CA THR A 251 -23.96 -8.55 -7.39
C THR A 251 -22.96 -9.20 -6.45
N MET A 252 -21.83 -8.54 -6.20
CA MET A 252 -20.78 -9.03 -5.31
C MET A 252 -20.24 -7.92 -4.43
N VAL A 253 -19.77 -8.27 -3.23
CA VAL A 253 -19.20 -7.33 -2.27
C VAL A 253 -17.95 -7.94 -1.62
N ALA A 254 -16.84 -7.21 -1.68
CA ALA A 254 -15.55 -7.67 -1.16
C ALA A 254 -15.16 -6.93 0.12
N TYR A 255 -14.67 -7.65 1.12
CA TYR A 255 -14.23 -7.12 2.43
C TYR A 255 -12.79 -7.57 2.77
N SER A 256 -12.10 -6.76 3.58
CA SER A 256 -10.78 -7.08 4.13
C SER A 256 -10.89 -7.61 5.56
N GLY A 257 -10.29 -8.77 5.84
CA GLY A 257 -10.26 -9.36 7.18
C GLY A 257 -9.39 -8.58 8.17
N GLY A 258 -8.20 -8.19 7.72
CA GLY A 258 -7.18 -7.44 8.49
C GLY A 258 -7.51 -5.98 8.85
N LYS A 259 -8.79 -5.58 8.80
CA LYS A 259 -9.22 -4.22 9.17
C LYS A 259 -10.26 -4.26 10.29
N CYS A 260 -11.49 -3.82 10.01
CA CYS A 260 -12.60 -3.74 10.94
C CYS A 260 -12.96 -5.09 11.59
N ILE A 261 -12.99 -6.14 10.76
CA ILE A 261 -13.35 -7.50 11.17
C ILE A 261 -12.32 -8.09 12.16
N ARG A 262 -11.07 -7.59 12.17
CA ARG A 262 -9.96 -8.08 13.00
C ARG A 262 -9.68 -9.58 12.83
N GLY A 263 -9.80 -10.03 11.58
CA GLY A 263 -9.38 -11.35 11.13
C GLY A 263 -7.88 -11.43 10.83
N PRO A 264 -7.42 -12.48 10.14
CA PRO A 264 -6.05 -12.59 9.67
C PRO A 264 -5.71 -11.42 8.72
N GLN A 265 -4.51 -10.84 8.86
CA GLN A 265 -4.14 -9.62 8.15
C GLN A 265 -4.16 -9.77 6.62
N CYS A 266 -3.79 -10.95 6.13
CA CYS A 266 -3.76 -11.34 4.72
C CYS A 266 -5.04 -12.03 4.23
N ALA A 267 -6.14 -12.00 5.00
CA ALA A 267 -7.43 -12.58 4.60
C ALA A 267 -8.42 -11.52 4.07
N GLY A 268 -9.34 -11.98 3.22
CA GLY A 268 -10.49 -11.22 2.71
C GLY A 268 -11.70 -12.12 2.52
N MET A 269 -12.83 -11.53 2.17
CA MET A 269 -14.08 -12.25 1.93
C MET A 269 -14.81 -11.65 0.75
N LEU A 270 -15.43 -12.50 -0.07
CA LEU A 270 -16.32 -12.11 -1.17
C LEU A 270 -17.71 -12.67 -0.89
N LEU A 271 -18.74 -11.83 -0.92
CA LEU A 271 -20.16 -12.19 -0.72
C LEU A 271 -20.94 -11.97 -2.03
N GLY A 272 -21.92 -12.83 -2.34
CA GLY A 272 -22.70 -12.75 -3.58
C GLY A 272 -23.44 -14.05 -3.96
N PRO A 273 -23.97 -14.16 -5.19
CA PRO A 273 -24.61 -15.37 -5.71
C PRO A 273 -23.70 -16.59 -5.69
N LYS A 274 -24.25 -17.73 -5.24
CA LYS A 274 -23.53 -18.99 -5.08
C LYS A 274 -22.74 -19.42 -6.32
N ASP A 275 -23.40 -19.53 -7.47
CA ASP A 275 -22.77 -20.09 -8.68
C ASP A 275 -21.62 -19.21 -9.18
N LEU A 276 -21.76 -17.88 -9.09
CA LEU A 276 -20.71 -16.92 -9.44
C LEU A 276 -19.53 -16.97 -8.45
N LEU A 277 -19.79 -17.16 -7.16
CA LEU A 277 -18.74 -17.33 -6.16
C LEU A 277 -18.06 -18.71 -6.24
N GLN A 278 -18.76 -19.76 -6.68
CA GLN A 278 -18.16 -21.05 -7.00
C GLN A 278 -17.25 -20.93 -8.23
N ALA A 279 -17.65 -20.18 -9.27
CA ALA A 279 -16.76 -19.85 -10.38
C ALA A 279 -15.53 -19.01 -9.93
N ALA A 280 -15.71 -18.05 -9.01
CA ALA A 280 -14.60 -17.29 -8.42
C ALA A 280 -13.65 -18.20 -7.64
N TRP A 281 -14.16 -19.18 -6.91
CA TRP A 281 -13.36 -20.17 -6.19
C TRP A 281 -12.60 -21.14 -7.12
N LEU A 282 -13.20 -21.58 -8.21
CA LEU A 282 -12.52 -22.34 -9.26
C LEU A 282 -11.38 -21.53 -9.92
N ASN A 283 -11.51 -20.21 -9.96
CA ASN A 283 -10.45 -19.29 -10.39
C ASN A 283 -9.39 -18.98 -9.30
N SER A 284 -9.54 -19.54 -8.09
CA SER A 284 -8.63 -19.37 -6.94
C SER A 284 -7.79 -20.63 -6.67
N ALA A 285 -6.80 -20.51 -5.80
CA ALA A 285 -6.09 -21.67 -5.26
C ALA A 285 -7.05 -22.53 -4.39
N PRO A 286 -6.99 -23.88 -4.43
CA PRO A 286 -5.87 -24.69 -4.90
C PRO A 286 -5.81 -24.93 -6.41
N HIS A 287 -6.87 -24.61 -7.16
CA HIS A 287 -6.98 -24.86 -8.60
C HIS A 287 -5.85 -24.20 -9.39
N HIS A 288 -5.43 -24.84 -10.49
CA HIS A 288 -4.40 -24.32 -11.39
C HIS A 288 -4.95 -23.28 -12.36
N ALA A 289 -5.58 -22.21 -11.83
CA ALA A 289 -6.06 -21.06 -12.57
C ALA A 289 -5.21 -19.81 -12.25
N PHE A 290 -5.53 -18.65 -12.86
CA PHE A 290 -4.79 -17.39 -12.63
C PHE A 290 -4.62 -17.05 -11.13
N GLY A 291 -5.68 -17.22 -10.33
CA GLY A 291 -5.66 -16.96 -8.89
C GLY A 291 -4.88 -17.99 -8.05
N ARG A 292 -4.20 -18.97 -8.66
CA ARG A 292 -3.32 -19.91 -7.94
C ARG A 292 -2.16 -19.20 -7.23
N SER A 293 -1.74 -18.05 -7.76
CA SER A 293 -0.76 -17.12 -7.19
C SER A 293 -1.29 -16.36 -5.96
N LEU A 294 -2.61 -16.26 -5.81
CA LEU A 294 -3.32 -15.52 -4.76
C LEU A 294 -3.85 -16.48 -3.68
N LYS A 295 -3.02 -17.44 -3.28
CA LYS A 295 -3.42 -18.53 -2.37
C LYS A 295 -3.65 -18.04 -0.94
N VAL A 296 -4.81 -18.40 -0.38
CA VAL A 296 -5.09 -18.33 1.07
C VAL A 296 -4.81 -19.70 1.73
N GLY A 297 -4.31 -19.72 2.97
CA GLY A 297 -4.06 -20.95 3.72
C GLY A 297 -5.32 -21.43 4.48
N LYS A 298 -5.28 -22.67 4.99
CA LYS A 298 -6.40 -23.24 5.78
C LYS A 298 -6.57 -22.48 7.09
N GLU A 299 -5.46 -22.00 7.65
CA GLU A 299 -5.36 -21.22 8.87
C GLU A 299 -6.07 -19.88 8.68
N GLU A 300 -5.78 -19.14 7.60
CA GLU A 300 -6.48 -17.89 7.31
C GLU A 300 -7.95 -18.09 6.90
N ILE A 301 -8.29 -19.19 6.22
CA ILE A 301 -9.71 -19.53 5.92
C ILE A 301 -10.50 -19.68 7.23
N VAL A 302 -10.02 -20.51 8.15
CA VAL A 302 -10.68 -20.74 9.45
C VAL A 302 -10.65 -19.47 10.30
N GLY A 303 -9.51 -18.77 10.37
CA GLY A 303 -9.37 -17.52 11.12
C GLY A 303 -10.29 -16.41 10.63
N MET A 304 -10.51 -16.29 9.31
CA MET A 304 -11.45 -15.32 8.74
C MET A 304 -12.90 -15.68 9.07
N LEU A 305 -13.28 -16.96 8.98
CA LEU A 305 -14.60 -17.42 9.40
C LEU A 305 -14.85 -17.09 10.89
N THR A 306 -13.88 -17.39 11.76
CA THR A 306 -13.95 -17.05 13.19
C THR A 306 -14.10 -15.55 13.42
N ALA A 307 -13.42 -14.71 12.62
CA ALA A 307 -13.52 -13.27 12.73
C ALA A 307 -14.92 -12.75 12.34
N VAL A 308 -15.55 -13.33 11.33
CA VAL A 308 -16.94 -13.03 10.94
C VAL A 308 -17.94 -13.52 11.99
N GLU A 309 -17.73 -14.70 12.59
CA GLU A 309 -18.53 -15.13 13.74
C GLU A 309 -18.42 -14.18 14.94
N MET A 310 -17.21 -13.71 15.24
CA MET A 310 -17.00 -12.76 16.32
C MET A 310 -17.54 -11.37 16.00
N TRP A 311 -17.55 -10.94 14.74
CA TRP A 311 -18.18 -9.69 14.33
C TRP A 311 -19.68 -9.64 14.70
N ALA A 312 -20.39 -10.76 14.58
CA ALA A 312 -21.79 -10.88 15.00
C ALA A 312 -22.01 -11.00 16.53
N LYS A 313 -20.94 -11.20 17.32
CA LYS A 313 -20.97 -11.42 18.78
C LYS A 313 -20.32 -10.28 19.60
N ARG A 314 -19.51 -9.43 18.96
CA ARG A 314 -18.81 -8.30 19.58
C ARG A 314 -19.80 -7.20 20.00
N ASP A 315 -19.58 -6.63 21.18
CA ASP A 315 -20.28 -5.44 21.64
C ASP A 315 -19.62 -4.19 21.02
N HIS A 316 -20.11 -3.81 19.85
CA HIS A 316 -19.60 -2.66 19.10
C HIS A 316 -19.83 -1.32 19.82
N ASP A 317 -20.84 -1.22 20.70
CA ASP A 317 -21.11 -0.02 21.50
C ASP A 317 -20.12 0.09 22.67
N ALA A 318 -19.73 -1.03 23.28
CA ALA A 318 -18.65 -1.05 24.28
C ALA A 318 -17.29 -0.74 23.64
N GLU A 319 -16.99 -1.28 22.45
CA GLU A 319 -15.78 -0.92 21.71
C GLU A 319 -15.75 0.59 21.39
N TRP A 320 -16.88 1.17 20.99
CA TRP A 320 -16.99 2.61 20.75
C TRP A 320 -16.71 3.45 21.99
N LYS A 321 -17.36 3.12 23.12
CA LYS A 321 -17.13 3.79 24.42
C LYS A 321 -15.68 3.66 24.88
N GLN A 322 -15.03 2.53 24.59
CA GLN A 322 -13.62 2.31 24.88
C GLN A 322 -12.72 3.23 24.05
N TRP A 323 -13.00 3.41 22.76
CA TRP A 323 -12.28 4.37 21.91
C TRP A 323 -12.46 5.81 22.39
N GLU A 324 -13.69 6.22 22.72
CA GLU A 324 -13.97 7.55 23.25
C GLU A 324 -13.28 7.79 24.61
N GLY A 325 -13.24 6.77 25.48
CA GLY A 325 -12.50 6.81 26.75
C GLY A 325 -10.99 6.99 26.56
N TRP A 326 -10.38 6.27 25.61
CA TRP A 326 -8.96 6.44 25.25
C TRP A 326 -8.66 7.83 24.69
N LEU A 327 -9.51 8.35 23.79
CA LEU A 327 -9.36 9.71 23.27
C LEU A 327 -9.53 10.77 24.38
N GLY A 328 -10.49 10.59 25.29
CA GLY A 328 -10.71 11.46 26.44
C GLY A 328 -9.54 11.47 27.44
N HIS A 329 -8.87 10.33 27.63
CA HIS A 329 -7.64 10.26 28.43
C HIS A 329 -6.49 11.03 27.78
N ILE A 330 -6.22 10.79 26.49
CA ILE A 330 -5.16 11.51 25.77
C ILE A 330 -5.45 13.01 25.77
N SER A 331 -6.69 13.42 25.49
CA SER A 331 -7.16 14.81 25.58
C SER A 331 -6.83 15.44 26.94
N SER A 332 -7.29 14.81 28.03
CA SER A 332 -7.08 15.25 29.41
C SER A 332 -5.60 15.27 29.85
N SER A 333 -4.71 14.58 29.13
CA SER A 333 -3.26 14.69 29.31
C SER A 333 -2.69 15.89 28.56
N VAL A 334 -2.97 16.03 27.27
CA VAL A 334 -2.28 17.01 26.41
C VAL A 334 -2.78 18.45 26.61
N THR A 335 -4.05 18.66 26.96
CA THR A 335 -4.61 20.01 27.23
C THR A 335 -4.13 20.64 28.54
N LYS A 336 -3.31 19.94 29.32
CA LYS A 336 -2.55 20.51 30.45
C LYS A 336 -1.39 21.42 30.00
N VAL A 337 -1.02 21.35 28.72
CA VAL A 337 -0.01 22.21 28.12
C VAL A 337 -0.72 23.44 27.54
N ASP A 338 -0.28 24.63 27.92
CA ASP A 338 -0.90 25.88 27.46
C ASP A 338 -0.82 26.00 25.92
N GLY A 339 -1.87 26.55 25.32
CA GLY A 339 -2.04 26.65 23.87
C GLY A 339 -2.35 25.33 23.13
N VAL A 340 -2.45 24.18 23.81
CA VAL A 340 -2.85 22.90 23.20
C VAL A 340 -4.35 22.67 23.32
N THR A 341 -5.00 22.36 22.19
CA THR A 341 -6.43 22.05 22.11
C THR A 341 -6.67 20.70 21.46
N THR A 342 -7.83 20.08 21.72
CA THR A 342 -8.21 18.80 21.12
C THR A 342 -9.65 18.81 20.62
N GLN A 343 -9.90 18.12 19.52
CA GLN A 343 -11.23 17.96 18.93
C GLN A 343 -11.45 16.50 18.53
N VAL A 344 -12.50 15.86 19.05
CA VAL A 344 -12.98 14.57 18.52
C VAL A 344 -13.85 14.84 17.30
N VAL A 345 -13.61 14.07 16.24
CA VAL A 345 -14.32 14.14 14.95
C VAL A 345 -14.98 12.79 14.71
N GLN A 346 -16.29 12.82 14.51
CA GLN A 346 -17.10 11.63 14.29
C GLN A 346 -17.04 11.18 12.81
N PRO A 347 -17.02 9.87 12.52
CA PRO A 347 -16.95 9.36 11.15
C PRO A 347 -18.28 9.53 10.42
N ARG A 348 -18.22 9.55 9.09
CA ARG A 348 -19.40 9.48 8.19
C ARG A 348 -19.38 8.14 7.44
N GLY A 349 -20.54 7.57 7.14
CA GLY A 349 -20.64 6.31 6.40
C GLY A 349 -20.10 5.08 7.18
N LEU A 350 -19.62 4.08 6.44
CA LEU A 350 -19.13 2.80 6.99
C LEU A 350 -17.61 2.63 6.86
N SER A 351 -16.98 3.35 5.93
CA SER A 351 -15.52 3.40 5.71
C SER A 351 -14.74 3.89 6.93
N ASN A 352 -13.80 3.06 7.40
CA ASN A 352 -12.91 3.33 8.55
C ASN A 352 -13.65 3.90 9.79
N ARG A 353 -14.85 3.37 10.07
CA ARG A 353 -15.83 3.96 10.99
C ARG A 353 -15.41 3.86 12.48
N ALA A 354 -14.59 4.81 12.90
CA ALA A 354 -14.26 5.10 14.30
C ALA A 354 -14.15 6.62 14.52
N PRO A 355 -14.39 7.13 15.74
CA PRO A 355 -14.06 8.51 16.09
C PRO A 355 -12.53 8.70 16.02
N HIS A 356 -12.06 9.87 15.60
CA HIS A 356 -10.65 10.24 15.69
C HIS A 356 -10.49 11.58 16.40
N MET A 357 -9.32 11.82 16.98
CA MET A 357 -9.02 13.10 17.64
C MET A 357 -7.95 13.87 16.88
N VAL A 358 -8.16 15.16 16.67
CA VAL A 358 -7.13 16.09 16.20
C VAL A 358 -6.64 16.92 17.39
N ILE A 359 -5.33 16.86 17.66
CA ILE A 359 -4.64 17.69 18.67
C ILE A 359 -4.02 18.86 17.91
N LYS A 360 -4.25 20.11 18.34
CA LYS A 360 -3.85 21.34 17.63
C LYS A 360 -3.14 22.33 18.55
N TRP A 361 -2.10 22.99 18.06
CA TRP A 361 -1.38 24.07 18.76
C TRP A 361 -0.68 25.01 17.78
N ASP A 362 -0.12 26.10 18.31
CA ASP A 362 0.71 27.06 17.57
C ASP A 362 2.20 26.75 17.81
N ALA A 363 2.91 26.29 16.78
CA ALA A 363 4.32 25.96 16.86
C ALA A 363 5.25 27.17 17.00
N ALA A 364 4.80 28.39 16.68
CA ALA A 364 5.59 29.59 16.94
C ALA A 364 5.64 29.90 18.45
N LYS A 365 4.58 29.55 19.20
CA LYS A 365 4.51 29.66 20.66
C LYS A 365 5.13 28.46 21.36
N LEU A 366 4.80 27.24 20.91
CA LEU A 366 5.23 26.01 21.58
C LEU A 366 6.64 25.54 21.14
N GLY A 367 7.20 26.07 20.06
CA GLY A 367 8.58 25.78 19.61
C GLY A 367 8.78 24.46 18.85
N ILE A 368 7.73 23.66 18.66
CA ILE A 368 7.73 22.36 17.97
C ILE A 368 6.55 22.24 16.99
N THR A 369 6.77 21.65 15.82
CA THR A 369 5.70 21.44 14.81
C THR A 369 5.09 20.04 14.84
N GLY A 370 3.94 19.83 14.19
CA GLY A 370 3.27 18.53 14.15
C GLY A 370 4.09 17.44 13.46
N GLN A 371 4.77 17.79 12.36
CA GLN A 371 5.70 16.89 11.66
C GLN A 371 6.90 16.50 12.55
N GLU A 372 7.40 17.42 13.38
CA GLU A 372 8.48 17.12 14.33
C GLU A 372 8.02 16.18 15.44
N ILE A 373 6.80 16.36 15.95
CA ILE A 373 6.21 15.42 16.92
C ILE A 373 6.02 14.04 16.28
N GLU A 374 5.45 13.93 15.08
CA GLU A 374 5.28 12.64 14.39
C GLU A 374 6.62 11.90 14.24
N LYS A 375 7.69 12.61 13.85
CA LYS A 375 9.05 12.05 13.77
C LYS A 375 9.55 11.56 15.15
N LEU A 376 9.48 12.41 16.18
CA LEU A 376 9.96 12.11 17.54
C LEU A 376 9.13 11.03 18.27
N LEU A 377 7.90 10.80 17.83
CA LEU A 377 7.06 9.68 18.24
C LEU A 377 7.49 8.37 17.54
N LEU A 378 7.74 8.41 16.23
CA LEU A 378 8.10 7.22 15.45
C LEU A 378 9.52 6.70 15.71
N GLU A 379 10.46 7.60 15.96
CA GLU A 379 11.87 7.31 16.28
C GLU A 379 12.12 7.04 17.78
N GLY A 380 11.18 7.46 18.63
CA GLY A 380 11.30 7.41 20.09
C GLY A 380 11.11 6.02 20.71
N SER A 381 11.05 6.00 22.06
CA SER A 381 10.66 4.84 22.86
C SER A 381 9.61 5.26 23.89
N PRO A 382 8.42 4.62 23.93
CA PRO A 382 7.91 3.68 22.93
C PRO A 382 7.79 4.34 21.55
N ARG A 383 7.84 3.54 20.48
CA ARG A 383 7.54 4.01 19.12
C ARG A 383 6.04 4.17 18.97
N ILE A 384 5.59 5.33 18.51
CA ILE A 384 4.16 5.62 18.30
C ILE A 384 4.00 6.17 16.88
N ILE A 385 3.03 5.65 16.13
CA ILE A 385 2.66 6.18 14.82
C ILE A 385 1.28 6.82 14.88
N VAL A 386 1.14 8.01 14.30
CA VAL A 386 -0.10 8.80 14.33
C VAL A 386 -0.87 8.70 13.01
N GLY A 387 -2.16 9.06 13.03
CA GLY A 387 -3.04 9.13 11.85
C GLY A 387 -2.44 9.98 10.74
N GLY A 388 -1.91 11.14 11.13
CA GLY A 388 -1.09 12.04 10.31
C GLY A 388 -0.71 13.28 11.10
N SER A 389 0.05 14.17 10.48
CA SER A 389 0.50 15.44 11.06
C SER A 389 0.36 16.62 10.09
N SER A 390 0.39 17.83 10.64
CA SER A 390 0.51 19.08 9.86
C SER A 390 1.33 20.12 10.62
N GLY A 391 1.84 21.12 9.89
CA GLY A 391 2.76 22.13 10.40
C GLY A 391 4.22 21.68 10.28
N GLY A 392 4.98 22.45 9.52
CA GLY A 392 6.42 22.29 9.28
C GLY A 392 7.09 23.65 9.38
N ARG A 393 8.38 23.70 9.75
CA ARG A 393 9.08 24.96 10.09
C ARG A 393 9.12 26.02 8.96
N ARG A 394 8.83 25.63 7.72
CA ARG A 394 8.81 26.52 6.54
C ARG A 394 7.41 26.97 6.12
N ASP A 395 6.37 26.18 6.42
CA ASP A 395 5.10 26.26 5.67
C ASP A 395 3.90 26.74 6.53
N ASN A 396 3.86 26.42 7.83
CA ASN A 396 2.81 26.90 8.73
C ASN A 396 3.19 26.76 10.22
N ALA A 397 2.90 27.78 11.03
CA ALA A 397 2.98 27.69 12.48
C ALA A 397 1.83 26.86 13.10
N ALA A 398 0.64 26.90 12.51
CA ALA A 398 -0.47 26.06 12.96
C ALA A 398 -0.13 24.58 12.75
N SER A 399 -0.03 23.85 13.85
CA SER A 399 0.43 22.46 13.89
C SER A 399 -0.62 21.54 14.48
N ALA A 400 -0.66 20.31 13.97
CA ALA A 400 -1.57 19.29 14.47
C ALA A 400 -1.01 17.87 14.33
N ILE A 401 -1.56 16.96 15.13
CA ILE A 401 -1.48 15.51 14.91
C ILE A 401 -2.86 14.86 15.08
N THR A 402 -3.11 13.78 14.35
CA THR A 402 -4.36 13.00 14.42
C THR A 402 -4.14 11.67 15.14
N ILE A 403 -5.00 11.33 16.09
CA ILE A 403 -5.01 10.05 16.80
C ILE A 403 -6.23 9.24 16.36
N MET A 404 -5.97 8.06 15.79
CA MET A 404 -6.98 7.07 15.43
C MET A 404 -6.97 5.94 16.48
N PRO A 405 -8.00 5.85 17.37
CA PRO A 405 -8.03 4.89 18.48
C PRO A 405 -8.31 3.45 18.03
N TYR A 406 -8.75 3.28 16.78
CA TYR A 406 -9.32 2.05 16.26
C TYR A 406 -8.41 0.82 16.37
N MET A 407 -7.09 1.01 16.26
CA MET A 407 -6.08 -0.05 16.32
C MET A 407 -5.19 0.02 17.57
N MET A 408 -5.55 0.85 18.54
CA MET A 408 -4.93 0.86 19.85
C MET A 408 -5.36 -0.36 20.68
N MET A 409 -4.48 -0.80 21.57
CA MET A 409 -4.71 -1.90 22.51
C MET A 409 -4.81 -1.36 23.95
N PRO A 410 -5.38 -2.11 24.91
CA PRO A 410 -5.48 -1.67 26.30
C PRO A 410 -4.13 -1.24 26.90
N GLY A 411 -4.01 0.05 27.26
CA GLY A 411 -2.79 0.66 27.78
C GLY A 411 -2.02 1.53 26.78
N ASP A 412 -2.29 1.42 25.48
CA ASP A 412 -1.69 2.28 24.45
C ASP A 412 -2.08 3.76 24.65
N ASP A 413 -3.28 3.99 25.20
CA ASP A 413 -3.78 5.31 25.58
C ASP A 413 -2.85 6.01 26.58
N LYS A 414 -2.35 5.27 27.57
CA LYS A 414 -1.40 5.76 28.59
C LYS A 414 -0.05 6.09 27.97
N LEU A 415 0.44 5.22 27.08
CA LEU A 415 1.72 5.39 26.40
C LEU A 415 1.69 6.63 25.47
N ALA A 416 0.63 6.76 24.65
CA ALA A 416 0.40 7.91 23.79
C ALA A 416 0.21 9.20 24.60
N ALA A 417 -0.70 9.20 25.58
CA ALA A 417 -0.98 10.36 26.43
C ALA A 417 0.27 10.90 27.14
N SER A 418 1.11 10.01 27.67
CA SER A 418 2.35 10.37 28.37
C SER A 418 3.41 10.90 27.39
N ARG A 419 3.67 10.18 26.30
CA ARG A 419 4.73 10.55 25.34
C ARG A 419 4.39 11.83 24.58
N ILE A 420 3.14 12.01 24.15
CA ILE A 420 2.69 13.22 23.45
C ILE A 420 2.71 14.43 24.39
N ASN A 421 2.19 14.32 25.62
CA ASN A 421 2.29 15.39 26.61
C ASN A 421 3.75 15.78 26.89
N SER A 422 4.65 14.79 27.06
CA SER A 422 6.07 15.05 27.30
C SER A 422 6.72 15.89 26.19
N LEU A 423 6.42 15.60 24.92
CA LEU A 423 6.94 16.34 23.77
C LEU A 423 6.33 17.74 23.61
N LEU A 424 5.05 17.91 23.97
CA LEU A 424 4.37 19.22 23.94
C LEU A 424 4.81 20.12 25.11
N ALA A 425 4.96 19.56 26.31
CA ALA A 425 5.28 20.29 27.54
C ALA A 425 6.77 20.64 27.65
N LYS A 426 7.65 19.80 27.10
CA LYS A 426 9.11 19.98 27.10
C LYS A 426 9.68 19.62 25.72
N PRO A 427 9.38 20.42 24.69
CA PRO A 427 9.86 20.15 23.34
C PRO A 427 11.39 20.16 23.31
N PRO A 428 12.03 19.15 22.70
CA PRO A 428 13.48 19.18 22.51
C PRO A 428 13.87 20.38 21.65
N LYS A 429 15.09 20.89 21.84
CA LYS A 429 15.65 21.90 20.94
C LYS A 429 15.86 21.28 19.56
N MET A 430 14.95 21.58 18.64
CA MET A 430 15.07 21.22 17.24
C MET A 430 15.90 22.29 16.54
N ASP A 431 17.14 21.94 16.17
CA ASP A 431 17.98 22.83 15.39
C ASP A 431 17.30 23.13 14.05
N ARG A 432 17.09 24.42 13.76
CA ARG A 432 16.64 24.83 12.43
C ARG A 432 17.82 24.61 11.49
N PRO A 433 17.68 23.82 10.40
CA PRO A 433 18.71 23.82 9.36
C PRO A 433 18.89 25.26 8.90
N ALA A 434 20.13 25.75 8.93
CA ALA A 434 20.44 27.12 8.54
C ALA A 434 19.90 27.34 7.13
N ARG A 435 19.15 28.43 6.91
CA ARG A 435 18.68 28.76 5.57
C ARG A 435 19.91 29.05 4.72
N PRO A 436 20.10 28.39 3.56
CA PRO A 436 21.24 28.65 2.71
C PRO A 436 21.35 30.13 2.38
N THR A 437 22.53 30.71 2.61
CA THR A 437 22.79 32.13 2.40
C THR A 437 23.47 32.36 1.06
N GLY A 438 23.03 33.37 0.31
CA GLY A 438 23.56 33.73 -0.99
C GLY A 438 22.45 34.04 -1.99
N GLN A 439 22.82 34.44 -3.20
CA GLN A 439 21.86 34.46 -4.31
C GLN A 439 21.49 33.00 -4.68
N PRO A 440 20.22 32.71 -5.01
CA PRO A 440 19.84 31.41 -5.56
C PRO A 440 20.65 31.10 -6.82
N ALA A 441 21.12 29.85 -6.94
CA ALA A 441 21.77 29.37 -8.15
C ALA A 441 20.79 29.46 -9.33
N ASP A 442 21.32 29.80 -10.51
CA ASP A 442 20.60 29.69 -11.77
C ASP A 442 20.43 28.21 -12.13
N VAL A 443 19.16 27.78 -12.17
CA VAL A 443 18.71 26.46 -12.61
C VAL A 443 17.70 26.53 -13.76
N ASP A 444 17.45 27.71 -14.32
CA ASP A 444 16.44 27.94 -15.37
C ASP A 444 16.70 27.11 -16.63
N GLY A 445 15.65 26.65 -17.31
CA GLY A 445 15.74 25.84 -18.53
C GLY A 445 15.78 24.33 -18.31
N GLN A 446 16.23 23.58 -19.32
CA GLN A 446 16.12 22.12 -19.38
C GLN A 446 17.31 21.38 -18.77
N TRP A 447 17.03 20.24 -18.14
CA TRP A 447 17.99 19.32 -17.53
C TRP A 447 17.67 17.87 -17.88
N GLU A 448 18.72 17.08 -18.13
CA GLU A 448 18.69 15.63 -18.30
C GLU A 448 18.96 14.99 -16.93
N VAL A 449 18.04 14.17 -16.42
CA VAL A 449 18.05 13.65 -15.04
C VAL A 449 18.18 12.13 -15.04
N GLN A 450 19.33 11.61 -14.61
CA GLN A 450 19.49 10.19 -14.32
C GLN A 450 19.01 9.91 -12.89
N LEU A 451 18.07 8.97 -12.75
CA LEU A 451 17.67 8.40 -11.46
C LEU A 451 18.31 7.02 -11.30
N ASP A 452 19.05 6.82 -10.21
CA ASP A 452 19.63 5.54 -9.82
C ASP A 452 18.80 4.93 -8.67
N TYR A 453 18.00 3.91 -8.99
CA TYR A 453 17.17 3.18 -8.04
C TYR A 453 18.00 2.15 -7.26
N ILE A 454 17.36 1.45 -6.31
CA ILE A 454 17.98 0.31 -5.59
C ILE A 454 18.46 -0.77 -6.59
N TYR A 455 17.74 -0.95 -7.70
CA TYR A 455 18.14 -1.79 -8.83
C TYR A 455 17.61 -1.19 -10.14
N GLY A 456 18.49 -0.99 -11.12
CA GLY A 456 18.18 -0.29 -12.36
C GLY A 456 18.23 1.24 -12.25
N SER A 457 18.04 1.91 -13.38
CA SER A 457 18.02 3.38 -13.50
C SER A 457 17.04 3.82 -14.58
N ALA A 458 16.66 5.10 -14.58
CA ALA A 458 15.83 5.74 -15.60
C ALA A 458 16.43 7.08 -16.05
N GLN A 459 16.04 7.52 -17.25
CA GLN A 459 16.46 8.80 -17.82
C GLN A 459 15.23 9.70 -17.98
N HIS A 460 15.14 10.68 -17.09
CA HIS A 460 14.08 11.67 -17.04
C HIS A 460 14.57 13.00 -17.61
N ALA A 461 13.65 13.93 -17.88
CA ALA A 461 13.96 15.32 -18.16
C ALA A 461 13.13 16.23 -17.25
N VAL A 462 13.71 17.35 -16.84
CA VAL A 462 12.98 18.44 -16.18
C VAL A 462 13.23 19.76 -16.91
N VAL A 463 12.23 20.62 -16.94
CA VAL A 463 12.37 22.00 -17.38
C VAL A 463 11.94 22.89 -16.22
N PHE A 464 12.80 23.81 -15.81
CA PHE A 464 12.50 24.82 -14.80
C PHE A 464 12.25 26.17 -15.46
N GLU A 465 11.22 26.87 -15.00
CA GLU A 465 11.13 28.33 -15.09
C GLU A 465 11.41 28.89 -13.69
N GLN A 466 12.45 29.72 -13.57
CA GLN A 466 12.91 30.27 -12.30
C GLN A 466 12.54 31.73 -12.13
N LYS A 467 11.91 32.07 -11.01
CA LYS A 467 11.65 33.45 -10.60
C LYS A 467 12.27 33.74 -9.24
N GLY A 468 13.52 34.18 -9.26
CA GLY A 468 14.31 34.39 -8.04
C GLY A 468 14.61 33.05 -7.35
N GLY A 469 13.98 32.82 -6.19
CA GLY A 469 14.10 31.56 -5.45
C GLY A 469 12.97 30.55 -5.71
N GLU A 470 11.96 30.89 -6.50
CA GLU A 470 10.81 30.02 -6.80
C GLU A 470 10.99 29.31 -8.15
N LEU A 471 10.53 28.07 -8.23
CA LEU A 471 10.59 27.21 -9.41
C LEU A 471 9.20 26.67 -9.78
N VAL A 472 8.85 26.75 -11.05
CA VAL A 472 7.76 25.99 -11.69
C VAL A 472 8.30 25.28 -12.92
N GLY A 473 7.51 24.42 -13.56
CA GLY A 473 7.89 23.80 -14.83
C GLY A 473 7.32 22.39 -15.00
N THR A 474 8.02 21.54 -15.74
CA THR A 474 7.57 20.17 -16.07
C THR A 474 8.62 19.12 -15.73
N HIS A 475 8.15 17.93 -15.36
CA HIS A 475 8.95 16.72 -15.18
C HIS A 475 8.40 15.63 -16.13
N GLN A 476 9.30 15.03 -16.90
CA GLN A 476 9.04 13.95 -17.84
C GLN A 476 9.88 12.74 -17.41
N GLY A 477 9.22 11.65 -17.03
CA GLY A 477 9.86 10.33 -16.89
C GLY A 477 9.70 9.48 -18.15
N ASP A 478 10.08 8.20 -18.09
CA ASP A 478 10.11 7.30 -19.25
C ASP A 478 8.79 7.25 -20.04
N ILE A 479 7.63 7.26 -19.35
CA ILE A 479 6.29 7.18 -19.96
C ILE A 479 5.27 8.17 -19.39
N LEU A 480 5.58 8.86 -18.28
CA LEU A 480 4.66 9.78 -17.60
C LEU A 480 5.25 11.19 -17.54
N ALA A 481 4.38 12.20 -17.52
CA ALA A 481 4.77 13.57 -17.25
C ALA A 481 3.84 14.23 -16.22
N GLY A 482 4.29 15.34 -15.66
CA GLY A 482 3.45 16.23 -14.85
C GLY A 482 4.19 17.52 -14.50
N ASP A 483 3.44 18.48 -13.98
CA ASP A 483 4.02 19.74 -13.51
C ASP A 483 4.93 19.49 -12.30
N LEU A 484 5.99 20.30 -12.19
CA LEU A 484 6.81 20.43 -11.00
C LEU A 484 6.65 21.81 -10.36
N ARG A 485 6.91 21.87 -9.05
CA ARG A 485 7.06 23.12 -8.29
C ARG A 485 8.16 22.97 -7.26
N GLY A 486 8.90 24.02 -6.96
CA GLY A 486 10.04 23.94 -6.05
C GLY A 486 10.60 25.29 -5.65
N THR A 487 11.74 25.24 -4.97
CA THR A 487 12.56 26.40 -4.62
C THR A 487 14.04 26.10 -4.78
N VAL A 488 14.81 27.17 -4.95
CA VAL A 488 16.27 27.18 -4.88
C VAL A 488 16.71 28.26 -3.88
N GLU A 489 17.55 27.88 -2.93
CA GLU A 489 18.07 28.75 -1.87
C GLU A 489 19.59 28.58 -1.81
N GLY A 490 20.34 29.63 -2.14
CA GLY A 490 21.79 29.48 -2.38
C GLY A 490 22.05 28.40 -3.43
N ASN A 491 22.80 27.37 -3.06
CA ASN A 491 23.02 26.19 -3.90
C ASN A 491 22.14 24.97 -3.55
N GLU A 492 21.22 25.03 -2.58
CA GLU A 492 20.25 23.97 -2.36
C GLU A 492 19.05 24.12 -3.30
N ILE A 493 18.61 23.02 -3.91
CA ILE A 493 17.39 22.95 -4.71
C ILE A 493 16.46 21.86 -4.16
N ARG A 494 15.16 22.17 -4.10
CA ARG A 494 14.10 21.23 -3.72
C ARG A 494 12.93 21.41 -4.69
N PHE A 495 12.45 20.33 -5.30
CA PHE A 495 11.30 20.40 -6.18
C PHE A 495 10.50 19.11 -6.12
N ARG A 496 9.20 19.22 -6.37
CA ARG A 496 8.26 18.11 -6.31
C ARG A 496 7.40 18.03 -7.54
N SER A 497 7.07 16.82 -7.97
CA SER A 497 6.18 16.53 -9.09
C SER A 497 5.24 15.38 -8.75
N SER A 498 4.13 15.26 -9.49
CA SER A 498 3.11 14.24 -9.25
C SER A 498 2.56 13.74 -10.58
N HIS A 499 2.98 12.55 -11.01
CA HIS A 499 2.58 11.95 -12.28
C HIS A 499 1.36 11.07 -12.10
N ARG A 500 0.29 11.25 -12.89
CA ARG A 500 -0.89 10.37 -12.86
C ARG A 500 -0.61 9.07 -13.62
N ILE A 501 -0.96 7.94 -13.02
CA ILE A 501 -0.97 6.63 -13.68
C ILE A 501 -2.20 5.85 -13.20
N GLU A 502 -3.06 5.45 -14.14
CA GLU A 502 -4.32 4.74 -13.84
C GLU A 502 -5.17 5.48 -12.76
N GLY A 503 -5.62 4.75 -11.74
CA GLY A 503 -6.31 5.26 -10.56
C GLY A 503 -5.41 5.82 -9.45
N THR A 504 -4.14 6.12 -9.72
CA THR A 504 -3.19 6.64 -8.72
C THR A 504 -2.25 7.71 -9.25
N ARG A 505 -1.33 8.18 -8.40
CA ARG A 505 -0.28 9.15 -8.72
C ARG A 505 1.05 8.69 -8.12
N LEU A 506 2.13 8.84 -8.88
CA LEU A 506 3.50 8.71 -8.41
C LEU A 506 4.00 10.09 -7.99
N GLY A 507 4.37 10.23 -6.72
CA GLY A 507 5.02 11.43 -6.20
C GLY A 507 6.54 11.31 -6.28
N TYR A 508 7.20 12.40 -6.64
CA TYR A 508 8.65 12.55 -6.57
C TYR A 508 8.94 13.84 -5.80
N ASP A 509 9.58 13.75 -4.64
CA ASP A 509 10.05 14.90 -3.86
C ASP A 509 11.59 14.91 -3.89
N PHE A 510 12.18 15.72 -4.76
CA PHE A 510 13.62 15.87 -4.97
C PHE A 510 14.24 16.85 -3.98
N THR A 511 15.43 16.52 -3.46
CA THR A 511 16.30 17.44 -2.70
C THR A 511 17.74 17.23 -3.15
N GLY A 512 18.45 18.31 -3.50
CA GLY A 512 19.83 18.23 -3.95
C GLY A 512 20.58 19.55 -3.85
N THR A 513 21.82 19.55 -4.34
CA THR A 513 22.69 20.72 -4.46
C THR A 513 23.09 20.96 -5.90
N VAL A 514 23.18 22.25 -6.26
CA VAL A 514 23.60 22.75 -7.58
C VAL A 514 25.09 23.08 -7.53
N ASP A 515 25.88 22.55 -8.46
CA ASP A 515 27.29 22.90 -8.64
C ASP A 515 27.69 22.76 -10.13
N ALA A 516 28.39 23.77 -10.67
CA ALA A 516 28.95 23.79 -12.02
C ALA A 516 28.03 23.27 -13.15
N GLY A 517 26.73 23.59 -13.12
CA GLY A 517 25.76 23.13 -14.12
C GLY A 517 25.32 21.66 -13.97
N ILE A 518 25.49 21.09 -12.78
CA ILE A 518 25.06 19.75 -12.38
C ILE A 518 24.26 19.86 -11.07
N ILE A 519 23.13 19.16 -10.97
CA ILE A 519 22.40 18.98 -9.71
C ILE A 519 22.65 17.56 -9.23
N ARG A 520 22.93 17.36 -7.93
CA ARG A 520 23.04 16.02 -7.33
C ARG A 520 22.25 15.94 -6.05
N GLY A 521 21.61 14.80 -5.80
CA GLY A 521 20.84 14.63 -4.58
C GLY A 521 20.08 13.32 -4.49
N THR A 522 18.99 13.35 -3.74
CA THR A 522 18.06 12.25 -3.54
C THR A 522 16.65 12.64 -3.94
N VAL A 523 15.85 11.64 -4.29
CA VAL A 523 14.42 11.78 -4.55
C VAL A 523 13.66 10.78 -3.70
N GLU A 524 12.72 11.27 -2.90
CA GLU A 524 11.74 10.42 -2.22
C GLU A 524 10.64 10.04 -3.22
N LEU A 525 10.33 8.74 -3.27
CA LEU A 525 9.36 8.12 -4.19
C LEU A 525 8.10 7.66 -3.43
N GLY A 526 7.78 8.32 -2.32
CA GLY A 526 6.69 7.95 -1.41
C GLY A 526 6.90 6.55 -0.80
N GLU A 527 5.95 5.63 -1.04
CA GLU A 527 6.03 4.27 -0.49
C GLU A 527 7.11 3.39 -1.14
N TYR A 528 7.68 3.81 -2.28
CA TYR A 528 8.71 3.05 -3.00
C TYR A 528 10.14 3.35 -2.50
N GLY A 529 10.29 4.15 -1.44
CA GLY A 529 11.57 4.50 -0.83
C GLY A 529 12.27 5.67 -1.52
N GLN A 530 13.61 5.67 -1.51
CA GLN A 530 14.43 6.77 -2.00
C GLN A 530 15.35 6.29 -3.14
N ALA A 531 15.56 7.14 -4.15
CA ALA A 531 16.58 6.97 -5.18
C ALA A 531 17.61 8.12 -5.13
N LYS A 532 18.78 7.91 -5.74
CA LYS A 532 19.73 9.00 -6.01
C LYS A 532 19.44 9.60 -7.37
N PHE A 533 19.78 10.86 -7.57
CA PHE A 533 19.74 11.47 -8.90
C PHE A 533 20.95 12.36 -9.18
N THR A 534 21.32 12.42 -10.46
CA THR A 534 22.21 13.43 -11.02
C THR A 534 21.52 14.05 -12.22
N ALA A 535 21.43 15.38 -12.25
CA ALA A 535 20.92 16.11 -13.41
C ALA A 535 22.02 16.94 -14.07
N HIS A 536 22.11 16.89 -15.39
CA HIS A 536 23.01 17.71 -16.20
C HIS A 536 22.20 18.75 -16.98
N ARG A 537 22.66 20.00 -16.97
CA ARG A 537 22.03 21.07 -17.76
C ARG A 537 22.10 20.71 -19.25
N HIS A 538 20.94 20.70 -19.92
CA HIS A 538 20.84 20.31 -21.33
C HIS A 538 21.65 21.25 -22.24
N LYS A 539 22.32 20.69 -23.24
CA LYS A 539 23.15 21.44 -24.18
C LYS A 539 22.39 21.68 -25.48
N TYR A 540 21.73 22.83 -25.57
CA TYR A 540 21.10 23.29 -26.80
C TYR A 540 22.12 23.43 -27.95
N GLY A 541 21.66 23.19 -29.18
CA GLY A 541 22.45 23.44 -30.39
C GLY A 541 22.68 24.93 -30.64
N THR A 542 23.73 25.25 -31.40
CA THR A 542 24.08 26.64 -31.73
C THR A 542 22.97 27.34 -32.51
N PRO A 543 22.55 28.56 -32.14
CA PRO A 543 21.61 29.37 -32.92
C PRO A 543 22.03 29.51 -34.39
N GLY A 544 21.07 29.42 -35.31
CA GLY A 544 21.33 29.45 -36.76
C GLY A 544 21.87 28.14 -37.36
N GLY A 545 22.04 27.08 -36.56
CA GLY A 545 22.41 25.75 -37.06
C GLY A 545 21.34 25.12 -37.98
N LEU A 546 21.79 24.31 -38.92
CA LEU A 546 20.92 23.54 -39.83
C LEU A 546 20.10 22.50 -39.04
N VAL A 547 18.81 22.79 -38.83
CA VAL A 547 17.84 21.82 -38.29
C VAL A 547 17.58 20.75 -39.35
N ARG A 548 18.33 19.64 -39.27
CA ARG A 548 18.11 18.48 -40.14
C ARG A 548 16.92 17.69 -39.59
N PRO A 549 15.87 17.42 -40.38
CA PRO A 549 14.79 16.55 -39.93
C PRO A 549 15.35 15.16 -39.64
N VAL A 550 15.09 14.67 -38.42
CA VAL A 550 15.46 13.30 -38.04
C VAL A 550 14.58 12.35 -38.85
N LYS A 551 15.18 11.64 -39.81
CA LYS A 551 14.55 10.46 -40.40
C LYS A 551 14.56 9.37 -39.34
N ASN A 552 13.45 9.23 -38.61
CA ASN A 552 13.24 8.12 -37.70
C ASN A 552 13.36 6.80 -38.48
N VAL A 553 14.11 5.86 -37.91
CA VAL A 553 14.26 4.47 -38.35
C VAL A 553 13.43 3.59 -37.42
#